data_AF-A0AAD9B2J9-F1
#
_entry.id   AF-A0AAD9B2J9-F1
#
_cell.length_a   1.000
_cell.length_b   1.000
_cell.length_c   1.000
_cell.angle_alpha   90.00
_cell.angle_beta   90.00
_cell.angle_gamma   90.00
#
_symmetry.space_group_name_H-M   'P 1'
#
loop_
_entity.id
_entity.type
_entity.pdbx_description
1 polymer ?
#
loop_
_entity_poly.entity_id
_entity_poly.type
_entity_poly.pdbx_seq_one_letter_code
_entity_poly.pdbx_strand_id
1 'polypeptide(L)'
;IEELYEAYCLQRRLRDGANKMVKAYTTSVSSKEAKESLAEANKGYKEYTENMCMLENDLENHLGEFHIKMKGLAGFARLCAGDQYEVSLSVWLSNYK
;
A
#
# COMPACT_ATOMS: atom_id res chain seq x y z
N ILE A 1 3.38 11.50 -10.01
CA ILE A 1 3.72 10.41 -9.06
C ILE A 1 4.07 10.97 -7.69
N GLU A 2 5.02 11.91 -7.58
CA GLU A 2 5.39 12.52 -6.28
C GLU A 2 4.18 13.17 -5.59
N GLU A 3 3.41 14.01 -6.28
CA GLU A 3 2.19 14.62 -5.72
C GLU A 3 1.16 13.58 -5.24
N LEU A 4 1.02 12.46 -5.96
CA LEU A 4 0.12 11.36 -5.59
C LEU A 4 0.61 10.64 -4.33
N TYR A 5 1.92 10.43 -4.22
CA TYR A 5 2.54 9.86 -3.03
C TYR A 5 2.44 10.79 -1.81
N GLU A 6 2.60 12.10 -2.00
CA GLU A 6 2.40 13.10 -0.95
C GLU A 6 0.94 13.12 -0.46
N ALA A 7 -0.02 13.08 -1.39
CA ALA A 7 -1.44 12.97 -1.07
C ALA A 7 -1.75 11.70 -0.27
N TYR A 8 -1.17 10.55 -0.66
CA TYR A 8 -1.27 9.30 0.07
C TYR A 8 -0.68 9.41 1.49
N CYS A 9 0.49 10.01 1.64
CA CYS A 9 1.11 10.22 2.95
C CYS A 9 0.24 11.11 3.86
N LEU A 10 -0.36 12.16 3.32
CA LEU A 10 -1.28 13.02 4.05
C LEU A 10 -2.53 12.25 4.50
N GLN A 11 -3.19 11.55 3.57
CA GLN A 11 -4.38 10.75 3.89
C GLN A 11 -4.09 9.68 4.95
N ARG A 12 -2.93 9.02 4.87
CA ARG A 12 -2.49 8.06 5.88
C ARG A 12 -2.39 8.69 7.27
N ARG A 13 -1.79 9.89 7.36
CA ARG A 13 -1.67 10.62 8.64
C ARG A 13 -3.04 10.99 9.21
N LEU A 14 -3.99 11.39 8.36
CA LEU A 14 -5.36 11.68 8.76
C LEU A 14 -6.07 10.43 9.28
N ARG A 15 -5.99 9.31 8.55
CA ARG A 15 -6.54 8.01 8.96
C ARG A 15 -5.97 7.56 10.30
N ASP A 16 -4.65 7.64 10.47
CA ASP A 16 -3.98 7.24 11.71
C ASP A 16 -4.39 8.15 12.88
N GLY A 17 -4.62 9.44 12.62
CA GLY A 17 -5.20 10.39 13.57
C GLY A 17 -6.63 10.00 13.99
N ALA A 18 -7.50 9.73 13.02
CA ALA A 18 -8.87 9.28 13.27
C ALA A 18 -8.91 7.98 14.08
N ASN A 19 -8.06 7.00 13.75
CA ASN A 19 -7.95 5.75 14.51
C ASN A 19 -7.55 5.98 15.97
N LYS A 20 -6.61 6.90 16.22
CA LYS A 20 -6.23 7.28 17.59
C LYS A 20 -7.39 7.93 18.34
N MET A 21 -8.16 8.79 17.69
CA MET A 21 -9.37 9.40 18.26
C MET A 21 -10.43 8.33 18.58
N VAL A 22 -10.68 7.38 17.67
CA VAL A 22 -11.60 6.24 17.91
C VAL A 22 -11.20 5.49 19.18
N LYS A 23 -9.91 5.15 19.33
CA LYS A 23 -9.39 4.46 20.52
C LYS A 23 -9.56 5.28 21.79
N ALA A 24 -9.28 6.59 21.73
CA ALA A 24 -9.43 7.50 22.87
C ALA A 24 -10.90 7.61 23.31
N TYR A 25 -11.84 7.82 22.38
CA TYR A 25 -13.25 7.95 22.72
C TYR A 25 -13.87 6.62 23.18
N THR A 26 -13.42 5.49 22.63
CA THR A 26 -13.86 4.15 23.07
C THR A 26 -13.46 3.86 24.52
N THR A 27 -12.33 4.41 24.98
CA THR A 27 -11.83 4.24 26.36
C THR A 27 -12.28 5.35 27.31
N SER A 28 -12.86 6.42 26.79
CA SER A 28 -13.36 7.55 27.59
C SER A 28 -14.67 7.23 28.32
N VAL A 29 -14.96 7.96 29.40
CA VAL A 29 -16.22 7.86 30.13
C VAL A 29 -17.39 8.21 29.19
N SER A 30 -18.46 7.42 29.24
CA SER A 30 -19.57 7.48 28.29
C SER A 30 -20.46 8.73 28.46
N SER A 31 -20.00 9.88 27.95
CA SER A 31 -20.82 11.08 27.77
C SER A 31 -21.52 11.11 26.41
N LYS A 32 -22.49 12.01 26.23
CA LYS A 32 -23.17 12.21 24.94
C LYS A 32 -22.19 12.73 23.89
N GLU A 33 -21.39 13.72 24.26
CA GLU A 33 -20.37 14.36 23.43
C GLU A 33 -19.28 13.36 23.01
N ALA A 34 -18.87 12.47 23.93
CA ALA A 34 -17.91 11.40 23.63
C ALA A 34 -18.45 10.41 22.59
N LYS A 35 -19.75 10.08 22.63
CA LYS A 35 -20.40 9.21 21.64
C LYS A 35 -20.52 9.87 20.27
N GLU A 36 -20.89 11.14 20.21
CA GLU A 36 -20.95 11.91 18.96
C GLU A 36 -19.56 12.05 18.34
N SER A 37 -18.55 12.35 19.15
CA SER A 37 -17.15 12.44 18.70
C SER A 37 -16.62 11.09 18.23
N LEU A 38 -16.98 9.98 18.90
CA LEU A 38 -16.65 8.63 18.46
C LEU A 38 -17.29 8.30 17.11
N ALA A 39 -18.55 8.69 16.88
CA ALA A 39 -19.24 8.46 15.62
C ALA A 39 -18.54 9.21 14.47
N GLU A 40 -18.20 10.48 14.67
CA GLU A 40 -17.49 11.29 13.68
C GLU A 40 -16.08 10.74 13.41
N ALA A 41 -15.34 10.35 14.45
CA ALA A 41 -14.01 9.76 14.29
C ALA A 41 -14.06 8.43 13.52
N ASN A 42 -15.08 7.59 13.74
CA ASN A 42 -15.29 6.36 12.99
C ASN A 42 -15.63 6.63 11.52
N LYS A 43 -16.50 7.62 11.26
CA LYS A 43 -16.85 8.05 9.91
C LYS A 43 -15.60 8.53 9.16
N GLY A 44 -14.84 9.45 9.75
CA GLY A 44 -13.60 9.95 9.17
C GLY A 44 -12.59 8.82 8.93
N TYR A 45 -12.41 7.89 9.88
CA TYR A 45 -11.53 6.73 9.69
C TYR A 45 -11.93 5.88 8.47
N LYS A 46 -13.23 5.63 8.28
CA LYS A 46 -13.75 4.89 7.12
C LYS A 46 -13.48 5.64 5.82
N GLU A 47 -13.83 6.92 5.76
CA GLU A 47 -13.63 7.76 4.57
C GLU A 47 -12.14 7.88 4.18
N TYR A 48 -11.25 8.11 5.16
CA TYR A 48 -9.81 8.13 4.88
C TYR A 48 -9.29 6.77 4.41
N THR A 49 -9.86 5.66 4.89
CA THR A 49 -9.48 4.32 4.42
C THR A 49 -9.91 4.10 2.96
N GLU A 50 -11.13 4.49 2.60
CA GLU A 50 -11.62 4.39 1.21
C GLU A 50 -10.80 5.29 0.26
N ASN A 51 -10.49 6.53 0.66
CA ASN A 51 -9.64 7.43 -0.11
C ASN A 51 -8.22 6.87 -0.31
N MET A 52 -7.65 6.24 0.72
CA MET A 52 -6.36 5.58 0.62
C MET A 52 -6.37 4.45 -0.41
N CYS A 53 -7.43 3.63 -0.45
CA CYS A 53 -7.55 2.57 -1.46
C CYS A 53 -7.62 3.12 -2.89
N MET A 54 -8.29 4.26 -3.11
CA MET A 54 -8.29 4.91 -4.42
C MET A 54 -6.90 5.40 -4.82
N LEU A 55 -6.17 6.02 -3.88
CA LEU A 55 -4.80 6.48 -4.12
C LEU A 55 -3.82 5.31 -4.36
N GLU A 56 -4.02 4.18 -3.68
CA GLU A 56 -3.24 2.96 -3.89
C GLU A 56 -3.45 2.42 -5.30
N ASN A 57 -4.71 2.34 -5.76
CA ASN A 57 -5.02 1.94 -7.12
C ASN A 57 -4.38 2.88 -8.16
N ASP A 58 -4.40 4.20 -7.93
CA ASP A 58 -3.75 5.15 -8.81
C ASP A 58 -2.22 5.00 -8.81
N LEU A 59 -1.60 4.72 -7.65
CA LEU A 59 -0.17 4.43 -7.56
C LEU A 59 0.19 3.14 -8.29
N GLU A 60 -0.63 2.10 -8.16
CA GLU A 60 -0.47 0.82 -8.86
C GLU A 60 -0.50 1.00 -10.38
N ASN A 61 -1.36 1.88 -10.91
CA ASN A 61 -1.39 2.20 -12.34
C ASN A 61 -0.08 2.79 -12.86
N HIS A 62 0.77 3.34 -12.00
CA HIS A 62 2.09 3.85 -12.36
C HIS A 62 3.21 2.81 -12.17
N LEU A 63 2.92 1.66 -11.53
CA LEU A 63 3.90 0.58 -11.35
C LEU A 63 4.14 -0.15 -12.66
N GLY A 64 5.41 -0.33 -13.00
CA GLY A 64 5.87 -1.08 -14.16
C GLY A 64 5.79 -2.60 -14.02
N GLU A 65 6.11 -3.31 -15.11
CA GLU A 65 6.20 -4.77 -15.12
C GLU A 65 7.66 -5.23 -15.01
N PHE A 66 7.89 -6.29 -14.24
CA PHE A 66 9.21 -6.87 -14.05
C PHE A 66 9.24 -8.32 -14.51
N HIS A 67 10.05 -8.59 -15.53
CA HIS A 67 10.22 -9.91 -16.10
C HIS A 67 11.59 -10.48 -15.73
N ILE A 68 11.58 -11.67 -15.11
CA ILE A 68 12.77 -12.49 -14.92
C ILE A 68 12.67 -13.67 -15.88
N LYS A 69 13.71 -13.88 -16.68
CA LYS A 69 13.82 -15.07 -17.53
C LYS A 69 15.12 -15.80 -17.21
N MET A 70 15.02 -17.07 -16.82
CA MET A 70 16.17 -17.97 -16.72
C MET A 70 16.55 -18.41 -18.14
N LYS A 71 17.80 -18.16 -18.54
CA LYS A 71 18.29 -18.51 -19.88
C LYS A 71 18.72 -19.97 -19.99
N GLY A 72 19.23 -20.55 -18.89
CA GLY A 72 19.60 -21.95 -18.82
C GLY A 72 20.44 -22.27 -17.58
N LEU A 73 20.61 -23.57 -17.32
CA LEU A 73 21.63 -24.10 -16.43
C LEU A 73 22.89 -24.37 -17.26
N ALA A 74 24.08 -24.06 -16.74
CA ALA A 74 25.31 -24.52 -17.35
C ALA A 74 25.48 -26.03 -17.13
N GLY A 75 25.15 -26.87 -18.14
CA GLY A 75 25.34 -28.32 -18.12
C GLY A 75 24.05 -29.16 -18.18
N PHE A 76 24.18 -30.49 -18.11
CA PHE A 76 23.05 -31.44 -18.14
C PHE A 76 22.36 -31.49 -16.76
N ALA A 77 21.14 -30.96 -16.66
CA ALA A 77 20.60 -30.41 -15.41
C ALA A 77 19.55 -31.28 -14.68
N ARG A 78 19.82 -31.56 -13.40
CA ARG A 78 18.81 -31.59 -12.31
C ARG A 78 18.95 -30.26 -11.55
N LEU A 79 17.84 -29.60 -11.21
CA LEU A 79 17.87 -28.38 -10.40
C LEU A 79 18.34 -28.70 -8.97
N CYS A 80 19.51 -28.20 -8.57
CA CYS A 80 20.08 -28.40 -7.23
C CYS A 80 20.38 -27.07 -6.54
N ALA A 81 20.39 -27.08 -5.19
CA ALA A 81 20.86 -25.94 -4.42
C ALA A 81 22.37 -25.73 -4.66
N GLY A 82 22.79 -24.50 -4.94
CA GLY A 82 24.18 -24.15 -5.25
C GLY A 82 24.50 -24.02 -6.74
N ASP A 83 23.54 -24.31 -7.63
CA ASP A 83 23.72 -24.13 -9.07
C ASP A 83 23.83 -22.65 -9.47
N GLN A 84 24.69 -22.36 -10.44
CA GLN A 84 24.80 -21.03 -11.06
C GLN A 84 23.89 -20.95 -12.29
N TYR A 85 23.07 -19.89 -12.33
CA TYR A 85 22.11 -19.65 -13.39
C TYR A 85 22.41 -18.34 -14.11
N GLU A 86 22.26 -18.36 -15.43
CA GLU A 86 22.17 -17.11 -16.19
C GLU A 86 20.73 -16.63 -16.18
N VAL A 87 20.50 -15.44 -15.62
CA VAL A 87 19.20 -14.78 -15.61
C VAL A 87 19.26 -13.49 -16.40
N SER A 88 18.23 -13.23 -17.19
CA SER A 88 17.98 -11.90 -17.77
C SER A 88 16.84 -11.21 -17.04
N LEU A 89 17.06 -9.94 -16.76
CA LEU A 89 16.14 -9.05 -16.09
C LEU A 89 15.63 -8.00 -17.08
N SER A 90 14.32 -7.73 -17.09
CA SER A 90 13.74 -6.66 -17.89
C SER A 90 12.68 -5.92 -17.09
N VAL A 91 12.82 -4.60 -16.98
CA VAL A 91 11.86 -3.70 -16.34
C VAL A 91 11.16 -2.89 -17.42
N TRP A 92 9.83 -2.87 -17.40
CA TRP A 92 9.01 -2.02 -18.26
C TRP A 92 8.35 -0.95 -17.39
N LEU A 93 8.52 0.33 -17.72
CA LEU A 93 7.81 1.40 -17.04
C LEU A 93 6.41 1.56 -17.65
N SER A 94 5.38 1.72 -16.83
CA SER A 94 3.98 1.78 -17.30
C SER A 94 3.65 2.98 -18.20
N ASN A 95 4.54 3.96 -18.29
CA ASN A 95 4.43 5.11 -19.21
C ASN A 95 4.90 4.81 -20.65
N TYR A 96 5.35 3.58 -20.95
CA TYR A 96 5.85 3.16 -22.28
C TYR A 96 5.05 1.99 -22.89
N LYS A 97 3.75 1.89 -22.58
CA LYS A 97 2.81 1.03 -23.32
C LYS A 97 2.18 1.77 -24.49
#